data_AF-A0A1C6QQL9-F1
#
_entry.id   AF-A0A1C6QQL9-F1
#
_cell.length_a   1.000
_cell.length_b   1.000
_cell.length_c   1.000
_cell.angle_alpha   90.00
_cell.angle_beta   90.00
_cell.angle_gamma   90.00
#
_symmetry.space_group_name_H-M   'P 1'
#
loop_
_entity.id
_entity.type
_entity.pdbx_description
1 polymer ?
#
loop_
_entity_poly.entity_id
_entity_poly.type
_entity_poly.pdbx_seq_one_letter_code
_entity_poly.pdbx_strand_id
1 'polypeptide(L)'
;MTTRDETEYVAAVDLIGALIAACTARIDEAEEAGGDAEEWRQARTALVRERSDLRPQDRERVAHIRQHYPARLRHVREAGR
;
A
#
# COMPACT_ATOMS: atom_id res chain seq x y z
N MET A 1 -26.00 7.40 3.76
CA MET A 1 -25.85 6.01 3.28
C MET A 1 -24.69 6.01 2.32
N THR A 2 -23.53 5.48 2.71
CA THR A 2 -22.44 5.20 1.77
C THR A 2 -22.85 4.03 0.90
N THR A 3 -22.59 4.12 -0.40
CA THR A 3 -22.88 3.01 -1.32
C THR A 3 -21.91 1.86 -1.06
N ARG A 4 -22.26 0.64 -1.49
CA ARG A 4 -21.36 -0.52 -1.39
C ARG A 4 -20.03 -0.22 -2.10
N ASP A 5 -20.09 0.35 -3.30
CA ASP A 5 -18.92 0.74 -4.08
C ASP A 5 -17.99 1.71 -3.31
N GLU A 6 -18.58 2.68 -2.61
CA GLU A 6 -17.83 3.65 -1.81
C GLU A 6 -17.13 2.99 -0.62
N THR A 7 -17.80 2.05 0.06
CA THR A 7 -17.20 1.27 1.16
C THR A 7 -16.03 0.42 0.68
N GLU A 8 -16.17 -0.22 -0.48
CA GLU A 8 -15.11 -1.05 -1.05
C GLU A 8 -13.92 -0.21 -1.53
N TYR A 9 -14.19 0.95 -2.12
CA TYR A 9 -13.17 1.92 -2.49
C TYR A 9 -12.39 2.42 -1.28
N VAL A 10 -13.07 2.83 -0.20
CA VAL A 10 -12.41 3.29 1.04
C VAL A 10 -11.51 2.20 1.60
N ALA A 11 -11.99 0.95 1.66
CA ALA A 11 -11.17 -0.17 2.13
C ALA A 11 -9.92 -0.41 1.26
N ALA A 12 -10.01 -0.19 -0.06
CA ALA A 12 -8.85 -0.27 -0.95
C ALA A 12 -7.85 0.87 -0.70
N VAL A 13 -8.32 2.11 -0.52
CA VAL A 13 -7.48 3.26 -0.18
C VAL A 13 -6.77 3.05 1.16
N ASP A 14 -7.46 2.51 2.16
CA ASP A 14 -6.88 2.22 3.47
C ASP A 14 -5.78 1.15 3.37
N LEU A 15 -5.98 0.12 2.54
CA LEU A 15 -4.95 -0.89 2.28
C LEU A 15 -3.71 -0.30 1.60
N ILE A 16 -3.87 0.58 0.61
CA ILE A 16 -2.74 1.28 0.00
C ILE A 16 -2.04 2.16 1.04
N GLY A 17 -2.79 2.87 1.88
CA GLY A 17 -2.25 3.68 2.98
C GLY A 17 -1.42 2.85 3.97
N ALA A 18 -1.91 1.67 4.35
CA ALA A 18 -1.19 0.76 5.24
C ALA A 18 0.11 0.24 4.61
N LEU A 19 0.12 -0.03 3.30
CA LEU A 19 1.33 -0.42 2.58
C LEU A 19 2.34 0.72 2.48
N ILE A 20 1.89 1.95 2.20
CA ILE A 20 2.76 3.13 2.21
C ILE A 20 3.44 3.29 3.58
N ALA A 21 2.68 3.18 4.67
CA ALA A 21 3.22 3.26 6.02
C ALA A 21 4.23 2.13 6.31
N ALA A 22 3.94 0.89 5.86
CA ALA A 22 4.86 -0.22 6.02
C ALA A 22 6.17 -0.03 5.24
N CYS A 23 6.11 0.45 4.00
CA CYS A 23 7.32 0.79 3.23
C CYS A 23 8.10 1.92 3.88
N THR A 24 7.45 2.96 4.41
CA THR A 24 8.14 4.04 5.15
C THR A 24 8.90 3.48 6.36
N ALA A 25 8.28 2.62 7.17
CA ALA A 25 8.97 1.99 8.30
C ALA A 25 10.21 1.20 7.85
N ARG A 26 10.15 0.54 6.69
CA ARG A 26 11.32 -0.17 6.13
C ARG A 26 12.41 0.74 5.59
N ILE A 27 12.04 1.90 5.08
CA ILE A 27 13.01 2.93 4.71
C ILE A 27 13.74 3.39 5.96
N ASP A 28 12.99 3.73 7.01
CA ASP A 28 13.55 4.19 8.27
C ASP A 28 14.48 3.12 8.88
N GLU A 29 14.04 1.86 8.97
CA GLU A 29 14.86 0.73 9.48
C GLU A 29 16.16 0.52 8.66
N ALA A 30 16.07 0.57 7.33
CA ALA A 30 17.24 0.41 6.46
C ALA A 30 18.21 1.59 6.59
N GLU A 31 17.70 2.82 6.68
CA GLU A 31 18.52 4.02 6.87
C GLU A 31 19.21 4.02 8.24
N GLU A 32 18.52 3.62 9.30
CA GLU A 32 19.12 3.48 10.65
C GLU A 32 20.20 2.40 10.70
N ALA A 33 20.02 1.31 9.94
CA ALA A 33 21.03 0.25 9.80
C ALA A 33 22.19 0.64 8.85
N GLY A 34 22.14 1.82 8.21
CA GLY A 34 23.12 2.25 7.21
C GLY A 34 23.07 1.44 5.90
N GLY A 35 21.94 0.78 5.63
CA GLY A 35 21.68 -0.02 4.44
C GLY A 35 21.04 0.76 3.29
N ASP A 36 20.78 0.05 2.18
CA ASP A 36 20.07 0.60 1.03
C ASP A 36 18.55 0.44 1.19
N ALA A 37 17.83 1.55 1.09
CA ALA A 37 16.37 1.62 1.18
C ALA A 37 15.69 1.86 -0.18
N GLU A 38 16.44 1.87 -1.28
CA GLU A 38 15.95 2.28 -2.60
C GLU A 38 14.76 1.44 -3.09
N GLU A 39 14.77 0.12 -2.85
CA GLU A 39 13.63 -0.76 -3.17
C GLU A 39 12.34 -0.28 -2.47
N TRP A 40 12.43 0.03 -1.18
CA TRP A 40 11.29 0.49 -0.39
C TRP A 40 10.83 1.89 -0.81
N ARG A 41 11.76 2.77 -1.23
CA ARG A 41 11.42 4.10 -1.79
C ARG A 41 10.67 3.98 -3.11
N GLN A 42 11.11 3.09 -4.00
CA GLN A 42 10.43 2.83 -5.27
C GLN A 42 9.04 2.24 -5.05
N ALA A 43 8.92 1.24 -4.16
CA ALA A 43 7.64 0.65 -3.79
C ALA A 43 6.67 1.68 -3.20
N ARG A 44 7.15 2.52 -2.26
CA ARG A 44 6.36 3.63 -1.68
C ARG A 44 5.89 4.60 -2.76
N THR A 45 6.76 4.98 -3.68
CA THR A 45 6.42 5.92 -4.77
C THR A 45 5.33 5.37 -5.68
N ALA A 46 5.43 4.09 -6.05
CA ALA A 46 4.41 3.42 -6.85
C ALA A 46 3.04 3.38 -6.13
N LEU A 47 3.03 3.09 -4.82
CA LEU A 47 1.82 3.07 -4.01
C LEU A 47 1.19 4.45 -3.84
N VAL A 48 1.99 5.50 -3.65
CA VAL A 48 1.50 6.88 -3.58
C VAL A 48 0.82 7.26 -4.89
N ARG A 49 1.46 6.98 -6.03
CA ARG A 49 0.87 7.23 -7.35
C ARG A 49 -0.43 6.45 -7.54
N GLU A 50 -0.43 5.17 -7.20
CA GLU A 50 -1.63 4.36 -7.32
C GLU A 50 -2.79 4.87 -6.46
N ARG A 51 -2.52 5.34 -5.24
CA ARG A 51 -3.53 5.97 -4.39
C ARG A 51 -4.11 7.23 -5.04
N SER A 52 -3.28 8.04 -5.68
CA SER A 52 -3.70 9.26 -6.37
C SER A 52 -4.51 8.97 -7.63
N ASP A 53 -4.20 7.88 -8.34
CA ASP A 53 -4.84 7.51 -9.60
C ASP A 53 -6.13 6.68 -9.39
N LEU A 54 -6.32 6.05 -8.22
CA LEU A 54 -7.48 5.20 -7.93
C LEU A 54 -8.75 6.04 -7.75
N ARG A 55 -9.81 5.70 -8.48
CA ARG A 55 -11.13 6.34 -8.35
C ARG A 55 -12.18 5.35 -7.86
N PRO A 56 -13.28 5.83 -7.25
CA PRO A 56 -14.37 4.97 -6.79
C PRO A 56 -15.01 4.12 -7.89
N GLN A 57 -14.95 4.57 -9.16
CA GLN A 57 -15.54 3.85 -10.28
C GLN A 57 -14.65 2.71 -10.80
N ASP A 58 -13.39 2.64 -10.39
CA ASP A 58 -12.41 1.64 -10.88
C ASP A 58 -12.59 0.28 -10.17
N ARG A 59 -13.78 -0.32 -10.31
CA ARG A 59 -14.22 -1.52 -9.57
C ARG A 59 -13.25 -2.70 -9.65
N GLU A 60 -12.72 -3.00 -10.83
CA GLU A 60 -11.75 -4.09 -11.01
C GLU A 60 -10.46 -3.84 -10.23
N ARG A 61 -10.00 -2.58 -10.22
CA ARG A 61 -8.78 -2.18 -9.53
C ARG A 61 -8.98 -2.19 -8.01
N VAL A 62 -10.12 -1.69 -7.54
CA VAL A 62 -10.54 -1.78 -6.13
C VAL A 62 -10.60 -3.24 -5.67
N ALA A 63 -11.22 -4.13 -6.45
CA ALA A 63 -11.29 -5.55 -6.14
C ALA A 63 -9.89 -6.20 -6.09
N HIS A 64 -9.03 -5.91 -7.07
CA HIS A 64 -7.65 -6.39 -7.11
C HIS A 64 -6.87 -5.97 -5.86
N ILE A 65 -6.92 -4.69 -5.49
CA ILE A 65 -6.25 -4.17 -4.29
C ILE A 65 -6.74 -4.94 -3.05
N ARG A 66 -8.05 -5.06 -2.86
CA ARG A 66 -8.63 -5.74 -1.70
C ARG A 66 -8.23 -7.22 -1.63
N GLN A 67 -8.06 -7.89 -2.76
CA GLN A 67 -7.68 -9.30 -2.81
C GLN A 67 -6.19 -9.53 -2.56
N HIS A 68 -5.31 -8.69 -3.13
CA HIS A 68 -3.87 -8.97 -3.16
C HIS A 68 -3.05 -8.17 -2.13
N TYR A 69 -3.51 -6.97 -1.76
CA TYR A 69 -2.71 -6.06 -0.94
C TYR A 69 -2.56 -6.50 0.51
N PRO A 70 -3.52 -7.23 1.13
CA PRO A 70 -3.29 -7.81 2.45
C PRO A 70 -2.09 -8.77 2.50
N ALA A 71 -1.92 -9.61 1.49
CA ALA A 71 -0.77 -10.52 1.40
C ALA A 71 0.54 -9.76 1.19
N ARG A 72 0.53 -8.74 0.32
CA ARG A 72 1.68 -7.84 0.13
C ARG A 72 2.04 -7.11 1.43
N LEU A 73 1.06 -6.60 2.16
CA LEU A 73 1.27 -5.89 3.43
C LEU A 73 1.92 -6.80 4.47
N ARG A 74 1.46 -8.06 4.56
CA ARG A 74 2.09 -9.06 5.42
C ARG A 74 3.56 -9.28 5.03
N HIS A 75 3.84 -9.45 3.74
CA HIS A 75 5.20 -9.65 3.25
C HIS A 75 6.12 -8.46 3.59
N VAL A 76 5.69 -7.22 3.32
CA VAL A 76 6.48 -6.01 3.66
C VAL A 76 6.74 -5.92 5.16
N ARG A 77 5.78 -6.30 6.01
CA ARG A 77 5.97 -6.30 7.47
C ARG A 77 6.89 -7.41 7.96
N GLU A 78 6.93 -8.55 7.28
CA GLU A 78 7.73 -9.72 7.67
C GLU A 78 9.16 -9.69 7.13
N ALA A 79 9.45 -8.95 6.05
CA ALA A 79 10.76 -8.89 5.37
C ALA A 79 11.95 -8.31 6.18
N GLY A 80 11.86 -8.25 7.51
CA GLY A 80 12.75 -7.47 8.41
C GLY A 80 12.80 -8.05 9.82
N ARG A 81 12.21 -9.23 10.01
CA ARG A 81 12.61 -10.16 11.08
C ARG A 81 13.71 -11.06 10.55
#